data_AF-A0A957IV12-F1
#
_entry.id   AF-A0A957IV12-F1
#
_cell.length_a   1.000
_cell.length_b   1.000
_cell.length_c   1.000
_cell.angle_alpha   90.00
_cell.angle_beta   90.00
_cell.angle_gamma   90.00
#
_symmetry.space_group_name_H-M   'P 1'
#
loop_
_entity.id
_entity.type
_entity.pdbx_description
1 polymer ?
#
loop_
_entity_poly.entity_id
_entity_poly.type
_entity_poly.pdbx_seq_one_letter_code
_entity_poly.pdbx_strand_id
1 'polypeptide(L)'
;HARWSGEACWIPLGDFKLNVGFENHTSHPAPGEILFYPGGYSETEILFPYGAACFASKMGQLAGNHFLTIIEGKENLRPICEKVLWQGAQDILFETLSS
;
A
#
# COMPACT_ATOMS: atom_id res chain seq x y z
N HIS A 1 3.77 6.71 -6.39
CA HIS A 1 2.40 7.27 -6.29
C HIS A 1 1.39 6.46 -7.10
N ALA A 2 0.46 5.77 -6.43
CA ALA A 2 -0.41 4.76 -7.03
C ALA A 2 -1.42 5.39 -8.01
N ARG A 3 -1.09 5.35 -9.30
CA ARG A 3 -1.82 6.02 -10.38
C ARG A 3 -3.32 5.72 -10.43
N TRP A 4 -3.70 4.50 -10.07
CA TRP A 4 -5.09 4.03 -10.17
C TRP A 4 -5.84 4.09 -8.83
N SER A 5 -5.15 4.35 -7.72
CA SER A 5 -5.71 4.15 -6.37
C SER A 5 -6.00 5.43 -5.58
N GLY A 6 -5.86 6.61 -6.19
CA GLY A 6 -6.08 7.89 -5.51
C GLY A 6 -4.91 8.29 -4.60
N GLU A 7 -5.20 8.71 -3.37
CA GLU A 7 -4.18 9.14 -2.40
C GLU A 7 -3.48 7.94 -1.73
N ALA A 8 -2.71 7.21 -2.54
CA ALA A 8 -1.87 6.11 -2.09
C ALA A 8 -0.49 6.08 -2.77
N CYS A 9 0.46 5.45 -2.11
CA CYS A 9 1.74 5.00 -2.66
C CYS A 9 1.69 3.47 -2.81
N TRP A 10 2.57 2.91 -3.65
CA TRP A 10 2.65 1.46 -3.84
C TRP A 10 4.12 1.03 -3.78
N ILE A 11 4.36 -0.17 -3.26
CA ILE A 11 5.68 -0.80 -3.18
C ILE A 11 5.61 -2.08 -4.02
N PRO A 12 6.30 -2.12 -5.17
CA PRO A 12 6.29 -3.30 -6.03
C PRO A 12 7.10 -4.43 -5.39
N LEU A 13 6.50 -5.62 -5.31
CA LEU A 13 7.18 -6.85 -4.90
C LEU A 13 7.37 -7.82 -6.07
N GLY A 14 6.96 -7.42 -7.29
CA GLY A 14 7.09 -8.20 -8.51
C GLY A 14 6.39 -9.56 -8.40
N ASP A 15 7.16 -10.63 -8.57
CA ASP A 15 6.67 -12.01 -8.57
C ASP A 15 6.70 -12.69 -7.19
N PHE A 16 6.97 -11.94 -6.11
CA PHE A 16 7.04 -12.50 -4.75
C PHE A 16 5.76 -13.28 -4.39
N LYS A 17 5.93 -14.50 -3.87
CA LYS A 17 4.83 -15.38 -3.48
C LYS A 17 4.84 -15.61 -1.98
N LEU A 18 4.04 -14.81 -1.26
CA LEU A 18 3.77 -15.04 0.16
C LEU A 18 2.88 -16.27 0.40
N ASN A 19 2.18 -16.75 -0.65
CA ASN A 19 1.26 -17.90 -0.61
C ASN A 19 0.13 -17.75 0.42
N VAL A 20 -0.31 -16.53 0.66
CA VAL A 20 -1.53 -16.23 1.42
C VAL A 20 -2.66 -15.87 0.46
N GLY A 21 -3.86 -16.36 0.77
CA GLY A 21 -5.08 -15.96 0.07
C GLY A 21 -5.60 -14.62 0.56
N PHE A 22 -6.83 -14.28 0.20
CA PHE A 22 -7.50 -13.10 0.74
C PHE A 22 -8.02 -13.34 2.16
N GLU A 23 -7.71 -12.43 3.07
CA GLU A 23 -8.16 -12.42 4.47
C GLU A 23 -8.39 -10.96 4.89
N ASN A 24 -9.58 -10.65 5.42
CA ASN A 24 -9.99 -9.28 5.80
C ASN A 24 -9.69 -8.23 4.72
N HIS A 25 -10.03 -8.56 3.46
CA HIS A 25 -9.66 -7.74 2.32
C HIS A 25 -10.58 -6.53 2.16
N THR A 26 -10.02 -5.40 1.74
CA THR A 26 -10.76 -4.19 1.43
C THR A 26 -10.19 -3.53 0.18
N SER A 27 -11.05 -2.79 -0.52
CA SER A 27 -10.62 -1.84 -1.55
C SER A 27 -10.58 -0.41 -1.01
N HIS A 28 -11.11 -0.16 0.19
CA HIS A 28 -11.31 1.18 0.74
C HIS A 28 -10.59 1.34 2.09
N PRO A 29 -9.24 1.32 2.12
CA PRO A 29 -8.50 1.49 3.36
C PRO A 29 -8.54 2.95 3.83
N ALA A 30 -8.53 3.15 5.15
CA ALA A 30 -8.27 4.45 5.73
C ALA A 30 -6.76 4.82 5.64
N PRO A 31 -6.38 6.11 5.77
CA PRO A 31 -4.98 6.51 5.79
C PRO A 31 -4.18 5.76 6.86
N GLY A 32 -3.06 5.16 6.45
CA GLY A 32 -2.20 4.34 7.31
C GLY A 32 -2.65 2.89 7.51
N GLU A 33 -3.78 2.47 6.94
CA GLU A 33 -4.16 1.05 6.87
C GLU A 33 -3.50 0.39 5.66
N ILE A 34 -2.41 -0.32 5.91
CA ILE A 34 -1.55 -0.85 4.86
C ILE A 34 -2.13 -2.17 4.33
N LEU A 35 -2.22 -2.27 3.00
CA LEU A 35 -2.73 -3.46 2.34
C LEU A 35 -1.61 -4.26 1.69
N PHE A 36 -1.72 -5.59 1.74
CA PHE A 36 -0.93 -6.51 0.95
C PHE A 36 -1.80 -7.13 -0.15
N TYR A 37 -1.36 -7.04 -1.40
CA TYR A 37 -2.00 -7.70 -2.54
C TYR A 37 -1.14 -8.87 -3.00
N PRO A 38 -1.65 -10.12 -2.97
CA PRO A 38 -0.87 -11.31 -3.33
C PRO A 38 -0.56 -11.41 -4.83
N GLY A 39 -1.08 -10.51 -5.67
CA GLY A 39 -0.96 -10.55 -7.12
C GLY A 39 -2.09 -11.32 -7.80
N GLY A 40 -1.94 -11.57 -9.10
CA GLY A 40 -2.84 -12.39 -9.91
C GLY A 40 -3.35 -11.66 -11.15
N TYR A 41 -3.99 -10.51 -10.95
CA TYR A 41 -4.38 -9.59 -12.03
C TYR A 41 -3.35 -8.49 -12.27
N SER A 42 -2.70 -8.05 -11.19
CA SER A 42 -1.54 -7.15 -11.18
C SER A 42 -0.36 -7.85 -10.51
N GLU A 43 0.80 -7.20 -10.49
CA GLU A 43 1.96 -7.65 -9.71
C GLU A 43 1.62 -7.73 -8.21
N THR A 44 2.41 -8.50 -7.46
CA THR A 44 2.32 -8.51 -6.00
C THR A 44 2.81 -7.16 -5.47
N GLU A 45 2.04 -6.52 -4.59
CA GLU A 45 2.37 -5.18 -4.11
C GLU A 45 1.86 -4.90 -2.69
N ILE A 46 2.47 -3.92 -2.05
CA ILE A 46 1.95 -3.29 -0.82
C ILE A 46 1.35 -1.94 -1.20
N LEU A 47 0.11 -1.69 -0.79
CA LEU A 47 -0.54 -0.38 -0.91
C LEU A 47 -0.38 0.41 0.39
N PHE A 48 0.07 1.65 0.26
CA PHE A 48 0.26 2.59 1.35
C PHE A 48 -0.69 3.79 1.17
N PRO A 49 -1.90 3.76 1.74
CA PRO A 49 -2.84 4.88 1.66
C PRO A 49 -2.44 6.01 2.62
N TYR A 50 -2.47 7.24 2.13
CA TYR A 50 -2.19 8.45 2.92
C TYR A 50 -3.37 9.44 2.94
N GLY A 51 -4.47 9.08 2.29
CA GLY A 51 -5.65 9.91 2.14
C GLY A 51 -6.83 9.10 1.60
N ALA A 52 -7.71 9.74 0.82
CA ALA A 52 -8.82 9.06 0.16
C ALA A 52 -8.31 8.11 -0.93
N ALA A 53 -8.43 6.80 -0.70
CA ALA A 53 -7.93 5.76 -1.60
C ALA A 53 -9.00 4.71 -1.93
N CYS A 54 -8.95 4.21 -3.16
CA CYS A 54 -9.69 3.03 -3.60
C CYS A 54 -8.71 2.12 -4.35
N PHE A 55 -8.36 0.97 -3.78
CA PHE A 55 -7.34 0.11 -4.37
C PHE A 55 -7.76 -0.41 -5.75
N ALA A 56 -6.95 -0.12 -6.75
CA ALA A 56 -7.22 -0.46 -8.14
C ALA A 56 -5.95 -0.55 -8.98
N SER A 57 -6.08 -1.17 -10.15
CA SER A 57 -5.06 -1.25 -11.20
C SER A 57 -5.67 -0.86 -12.55
N LYS A 58 -4.88 -1.04 -13.63
CA LYS A 58 -5.40 -0.94 -15.01
C LYS A 58 -6.56 -1.89 -15.30
N MET A 59 -6.72 -2.97 -14.53
CA MET A 59 -7.77 -3.97 -14.67
C MET A 59 -9.05 -3.61 -13.88
N GLY A 60 -9.08 -2.44 -13.24
CA GLY A 60 -10.17 -2.01 -12.38
C GLY A 60 -9.86 -2.22 -10.90
N GLN A 61 -10.92 -2.26 -10.10
CA GLN A 61 -10.84 -2.36 -8.64
C GLN A 61 -10.16 -3.66 -8.20
N LEU A 62 -9.24 -3.54 -7.25
CA LEU A 62 -8.56 -4.64 -6.59
C LEU A 62 -8.94 -4.65 -5.10
N ALA A 63 -8.70 -5.75 -4.43
CA ALA A 63 -8.78 -5.84 -2.97
C ALA A 63 -7.44 -6.33 -2.44
N GLY A 64 -7.02 -5.83 -1.28
CA GLY A 64 -5.81 -6.26 -0.60
C GLY A 64 -6.11 -6.58 0.85
N ASN A 65 -5.31 -7.44 1.47
CA ASN A 65 -5.44 -7.81 2.87
C ASN A 65 -4.91 -6.69 3.74
N HIS A 66 -5.72 -6.18 4.66
CA HIS A 66 -5.24 -5.25 5.68
C HIS A 66 -4.37 -6.01 6.70
N PHE A 67 -3.07 -5.68 6.77
CA PHE A 67 -2.11 -6.43 7.59
C PHE A 67 -1.29 -5.57 8.57
N LEU A 68 -1.24 -4.25 8.36
CA LEU A 68 -0.57 -3.32 9.27
C LEU A 68 -1.38 -2.02 9.40
N THR A 69 -1.33 -1.40 10.57
CA THR A 69 -1.87 -0.06 10.82
C THR A 69 -0.77 0.80 11.41
N ILE A 70 -0.51 1.94 10.78
CA ILE A 70 0.37 2.97 11.33
C ILE A 70 -0.35 3.63 12.52
N ILE A 71 0.21 3.51 13.72
CA ILE A 71 -0.36 4.08 14.94
C ILE A 71 0.31 5.41 15.36
N GLU A 72 1.56 5.63 14.97
CA GLU A 72 2.35 6.80 15.31
C GLU A 72 2.92 7.45 14.03
N GLY A 73 3.19 8.76 14.07
CA GLY A 73 3.74 9.49 12.93
C GLY A 73 2.76 9.74 11.78
N LYS A 74 1.43 9.67 12.04
CA LYS A 74 0.38 9.83 11.02
C LYS A 74 0.42 11.16 10.29
N GLU A 75 0.92 12.21 10.95
CA GLU A 75 1.15 13.53 10.36
C GLU A 75 2.14 13.49 9.17
N ASN A 76 2.99 12.47 9.10
CA ASN A 76 3.98 12.30 8.03
C ASN A 76 3.45 11.54 6.80
N LEU A 77 2.24 10.97 6.85
CA LEU A 77 1.66 10.19 5.75
C LEU A 77 1.52 10.99 4.45
N ARG A 78 0.98 12.21 4.53
CA ARG A 78 0.84 13.08 3.36
C ARG A 78 2.20 13.60 2.87
N PRO A 79 3.09 14.15 3.72
CA PRO A 79 4.43 14.57 3.32
C PRO A 79 5.24 13.49 2.59
N ILE A 80 5.27 12.25 3.09
CA ILE A 80 6.06 11.19 2.44
C ILE A 80 5.53 10.85 1.04
N CYS A 81 4.21 10.84 0.85
CA CYS A 81 3.65 10.50 -0.45
C CYS A 81 3.65 11.67 -1.45
N GLU A 82 3.62 12.91 -0.98
CA GLU A 82 3.98 14.08 -1.82
C GLU A 82 5.43 14.00 -2.29
N LYS A 83 6.34 13.61 -1.39
CA LYS A 83 7.74 13.34 -1.76
C LYS A 83 7.82 12.24 -2.82
N VAL A 84 7.11 11.12 -2.65
CA VAL A 84 7.08 10.04 -3.65
C VAL A 84 6.50 10.52 -4.99
N LEU A 85 5.46 11.37 -4.97
CA LEU A 85 4.84 11.90 -6.17
C LEU A 85 5.82 12.78 -6.96
N TRP A 86 6.52 13.69 -6.29
CA TRP A 86 7.37 14.69 -6.95
C TRP A 86 8.81 14.23 -7.18
N GLN A 87 9.33 13.38 -6.30
CA GLN A 87 10.73 12.95 -6.29
C GLN A 87 10.90 11.48 -6.66
N GLY A 88 9.82 10.77 -6.96
CA GLY A 88 9.85 9.36 -7.35
C GLY A 88 10.07 8.41 -6.16
N ALA A 89 10.50 7.20 -6.46
CA ALA A 89 10.67 6.14 -5.47
C ALA A 89 11.57 6.58 -4.31
N GLN A 90 11.19 6.19 -3.09
CA GLN A 90 11.93 6.45 -1.87
C GLN A 90 12.35 5.10 -1.26
N ASP A 91 13.47 5.08 -0.55
CA ASP A 91 13.88 3.90 0.20
C ASP A 91 12.90 3.62 1.34
N ILE A 92 12.69 2.33 1.62
CA ILE A 92 11.78 1.86 2.68
C ILE A 92 12.43 0.72 3.45
N LEU A 93 12.21 0.72 4.77
CA LEU A 93 12.63 -0.34 5.68
C LEU A 93 11.43 -0.76 6.53
N PHE A 94 11.17 -2.06 6.58
CA PHE A 94 10.29 -2.66 7.58
C PHE A 94 11.16 -3.46 8.54
N GLU A 95 11.09 -3.13 9.82
CA GLU A 95 11.81 -3.82 10.88
C GLU A 95 10.90 -4.08 12.07
N THR A 96 11.18 -5.14 12.81
CA THR A 96 10.53 -5.38 14.08
C THR A 96 11.04 -4.37 15.10
N LEU A 97 10.15 -3.83 15.93
CA LEU A 97 10.57 -3.04 17.09
C LEU A 97 11.52 -3.89 17.95
N SER A 98 12.73 -3.39 18.15
CA SER A 98 13.67 -4.01 19.09
C SER A 98 13.15 -3.74 20.50
N SER A 99 12.86 -4.82 21.23
CA SER A 99 12.42 -4.79 22.64
C SER A 99 13.52 -4.34 23.57
#